data_AF-A0A1H6SQX9-F1
#
_entry.id   AF-A0A1H6SQX9-F1
#
_cell.length_a   1.000
_cell.length_b   1.000
_cell.length_c   1.000
_cell.angle_alpha   90.00
_cell.angle_beta   90.00
_cell.angle_gamma   90.00
#
_symmetry.space_group_name_H-M   'P 1'
#
loop_
_entity.id
_entity.type
_entity.pdbx_description
1 polymer ?
#
loop_
_entity_poly.entity_id
_entity_poly.type
_entity_poly.pdbx_seq_one_letter_code
_entity_poly.pdbx_strand_id
1 'polypeptide(L)'
;MAPLRRYRTQIQVGQLLLLLGVFLMLPVPKPTLWILEVWGGLQLPGWLWPLIFAATGTFLLWTRDSRHAQYGMMLSAVLLWTIAGANYLTLGINANTLFAGLTGLHAVWTAIDLRARADWEQRGGA
;
A
#
# COMPACT_ATOMS: atom_id res chain seq x y z
N MET A 1 27.75 4.54 -13.78
CA MET A 1 26.32 4.58 -13.39
C MET A 1 26.09 3.50 -12.35
N ALA A 2 26.04 3.84 -11.07
CA ALA A 2 25.70 2.88 -10.03
C ALA A 2 24.24 2.41 -10.25
N PRO A 3 23.95 1.12 -10.26
CA PRO A 3 22.58 0.65 -10.42
C PRO A 3 21.75 1.18 -9.25
N LEU A 4 20.67 1.92 -9.57
CA LEU A 4 19.64 2.33 -8.62
C LEU A 4 19.20 1.09 -7.83
N ARG A 5 19.77 0.93 -6.63
CA ARG A 5 19.57 -0.24 -5.78
C ARG A 5 18.12 -0.15 -5.32
N ARG A 6 17.23 -0.92 -5.97
CA ARG A 6 15.81 -1.00 -5.63
C ARG A 6 15.68 -0.98 -4.11
N TYR A 7 14.92 -0.03 -3.57
CA TYR A 7 14.64 0.00 -2.15
C TYR A 7 13.93 -1.30 -1.80
N ARG A 8 14.65 -2.19 -1.10
CA ARG A 8 14.14 -3.53 -0.76
C ARG A 8 12.83 -3.44 0.03
N THR A 9 12.64 -2.36 0.78
CA THR A 9 11.43 -2.07 1.56
C THR A 9 10.21 -1.78 0.69
N GLN A 10 10.37 -1.03 -0.40
CA GLN A 10 9.29 -0.81 -1.38
C GLN A 10 8.82 -2.13 -1.99
N ILE A 11 9.76 -3.04 -2.29
CA ILE A 11 9.45 -4.38 -2.83
C ILE A 11 8.61 -5.17 -1.82
N GLN A 12 8.95 -5.11 -0.53
CA GLN A 12 8.21 -5.81 0.51
C GLN A 12 6.76 -5.30 0.61
N VAL A 13 6.55 -3.98 0.58
CA VAL A 13 5.19 -3.41 0.55
C VAL A 13 4.45 -3.79 -0.73
N GLY A 14 5.13 -3.78 -1.88
CA GLY A 14 4.55 -4.24 -3.15
C GLY A 14 4.10 -5.70 -3.11
N GLN A 15 4.93 -6.59 -2.55
CA GLN A 15 4.60 -8.02 -2.35
C GLN A 15 3.41 -8.19 -1.39
N LEU A 16 3.39 -7.42 -0.31
CA LEU A 16 2.30 -7.45 0.67
C LEU A 16 0.97 -7.01 0.05
N LEU A 17 0.98 -5.96 -0.78
CA LEU A 17 -0.23 -5.53 -1.50
C LEU A 17 -0.68 -6.54 -2.55
N LEU A 18 0.25 -7.21 -3.25
CA LEU A 18 -0.11 -8.30 -4.16
C LEU A 18 -0.77 -9.46 -3.41
N LEU A 19 -0.19 -9.87 -2.28
CA LEU A 19 -0.75 -10.93 -1.44
C LEU A 19 -2.12 -10.54 -0.90
N LEU A 20 -2.31 -9.29 -0.48
CA LEU A 20 -3.62 -8.77 -0.10
C LEU A 20 -4.60 -8.78 -1.26
N GLY A 21 -4.18 -8.42 -2.47
CA GLY A 21 -5.02 -8.49 -3.68
C GLY A 21 -5.49 -9.92 -3.96
N VAL A 22 -4.58 -10.90 -3.91
CA VAL A 22 -4.91 -12.33 -4.07
C VAL A 22 -5.83 -12.80 -2.94
N PHE A 23 -5.51 -12.47 -1.69
CA PHE A 23 -6.33 -12.82 -0.53
C PHE A 23 -7.75 -12.27 -0.68
N LEU A 24 -7.90 -11.02 -1.14
CA LEU A 24 -9.19 -10.37 -1.39
C LEU A 24 -9.98 -11.00 -2.54
N MET A 25 -9.37 -11.78 -3.43
CA MET A 25 -10.10 -12.59 -4.43
C MET A 25 -10.59 -13.95 -3.90
N LEU A 26 -9.99 -14.49 -2.83
CA LEU A 26 -10.37 -15.81 -2.32
C LEU A 26 -11.84 -15.85 -1.82
N PRO A 27 -12.59 -16.94 -2.00
CA PRO A 27 -13.98 -17.06 -1.54
C PRO A 27 -14.05 -17.36 -0.04
N VAL A 28 -13.41 -16.53 0.78
CA VAL A 28 -13.34 -16.66 2.25
C VAL A 28 -14.18 -15.53 2.86
N PRO A 29 -14.93 -15.79 3.95
CA PRO A 29 -15.59 -14.74 4.72
C PRO A 29 -14.55 -13.75 5.22
N LYS A 30 -14.59 -12.52 4.70
CA LYS A 30 -13.67 -11.45 5.10
C LYS A 30 -14.45 -10.45 5.94
N PRO A 31 -13.82 -9.79 6.92
CA PRO A 31 -14.36 -8.53 7.43
C PRO A 31 -14.46 -7.60 6.22
N THR A 32 -15.68 -7.48 5.71
CA THR A 32 -15.92 -6.96 4.37
C THR A 32 -15.59 -5.47 4.37
N LEU A 33 -14.80 -5.04 3.38
CA LEU A 33 -14.62 -3.63 3.05
C LEU A 33 -15.97 -2.93 2.77
N TRP A 34 -17.06 -3.68 2.66
CA TRP A 34 -18.45 -3.23 2.75
C TRP A 34 -18.74 -2.30 3.93
N ILE A 35 -18.04 -2.45 5.06
CA ILE A 35 -18.16 -1.48 6.17
C ILE A 35 -17.77 -0.06 5.73
N LEU A 36 -16.85 0.08 4.77
CA LEU A 36 -16.46 1.36 4.17
C LEU A 36 -17.49 1.85 3.14
N GLU A 37 -18.23 0.94 2.50
CA GLU A 37 -19.36 1.31 1.63
C GLU A 37 -20.50 1.89 2.50
N VAL A 38 -20.78 1.27 3.64
CA VAL A 38 -21.85 1.67 4.57
C VAL A 38 -21.50 2.95 5.35
N TRP A 39 -20.26 3.06 5.85
CA TRP A 39 -19.85 4.18 6.71
C TRP A 39 -19.08 5.28 5.99
N GLY A 40 -18.40 4.96 4.88
CA GLY A 40 -17.49 5.87 4.19
C GLY A 40 -18.00 6.40 2.85
N GLY A 41 -19.19 5.99 2.38
CA GLY A 41 -19.78 6.44 1.12
C GLY A 41 -19.01 6.01 -0.14
N LEU A 42 -18.01 5.14 0.00
CA LEU A 42 -17.19 4.62 -1.09
C LEU A 42 -17.88 3.43 -1.74
N GLN A 43 -18.82 3.67 -2.65
CA GLN A 43 -19.52 2.62 -3.40
C GLN A 43 -18.64 2.02 -4.51
N LEU A 44 -17.56 1.35 -4.12
CA LEU A 44 -16.73 0.60 -5.07
C LEU A 44 -17.21 -0.85 -5.13
N PRO A 45 -17.37 -1.44 -6.33
CA PRO A 45 -17.68 -2.85 -6.45
C PRO A 45 -16.63 -3.70 -5.73
N GLY A 46 -17.05 -4.74 -5.02
CA GLY A 46 -16.15 -5.59 -4.22
C GLY A 46 -14.95 -6.17 -4.99
N TRP A 47 -15.12 -6.41 -6.30
CA TRP A 47 -14.05 -6.91 -7.19
C TRP A 47 -12.99 -5.86 -7.52
N LEU A 48 -13.29 -4.57 -7.34
CA LEU A 48 -12.37 -3.48 -7.66
C LEU A 48 -11.24 -3.38 -6.63
N TRP A 49 -11.54 -3.68 -5.36
CA TRP A 49 -10.54 -3.70 -4.29
C TRP A 49 -9.33 -4.59 -4.60
N PRO A 50 -9.47 -5.90 -4.85
CA PRO A 50 -8.32 -6.75 -5.17
C PRO A 50 -7.55 -6.25 -6.40
N LEU A 51 -8.23 -5.65 -7.38
CA LEU A 51 -7.60 -5.06 -8.56
C LEU A 51 -6.76 -3.82 -8.20
N ILE A 52 -7.25 -2.92 -7.34
CA ILE A 52 -6.51 -1.75 -6.85
C ILE A 52 -5.26 -2.19 -6.08
N PHE A 53 -5.40 -3.19 -5.19
CA PHE A 53 -4.27 -3.75 -4.43
C PHE A 53 -3.24 -4.40 -5.37
N ALA A 54 -3.69 -5.21 -6.32
CA ALA A 54 -2.82 -5.88 -7.28
C ALA A 54 -2.09 -4.90 -8.22
N ALA A 55 -2.80 -3.87 -8.70
CA ALA A 55 -2.23 -2.83 -9.55
C ALA A 55 -1.18 -2.00 -8.79
N THR A 56 -1.49 -1.60 -7.55
CA THR A 56 -0.55 -0.83 -6.72
C THR A 56 0.69 -1.67 -6.35
N GLY A 57 0.49 -2.94 -6.00
CA GLY A 57 1.59 -3.87 -5.72
C GLY A 57 2.49 -4.09 -6.94
N THR A 58 1.91 -4.34 -8.11
CA THR A 58 2.65 -4.49 -9.38
C THR A 58 3.41 -3.21 -9.73
N PHE A 59 2.76 -2.05 -9.61
CA PHE A 59 3.37 -0.75 -9.86
C PHE A 59 4.61 -0.54 -8.98
N LEU A 60 4.52 -0.84 -7.68
CA LEU A 60 5.66 -0.74 -6.77
C LEU A 60 6.80 -1.70 -7.12
N LEU A 61 6.51 -2.89 -7.64
CA LEU A 61 7.55 -3.85 -8.03
C LEU A 61 8.25 -3.47 -9.34
N TRP A 62 7.57 -2.77 -10.23
CA TRP A 62 8.10 -2.36 -11.52
C TRP A 62 8.78 -1.00 -11.50
N THR A 63 8.33 -0.11 -10.63
CA THR A 63 8.86 1.26 -10.56
C THR A 63 10.32 1.25 -10.13
N ARG A 64 11.15 1.91 -10.93
CA ARG A 64 12.60 2.09 -10.69
C ARG A 64 12.97 3.50 -10.27
N ASP A 65 12.09 4.47 -10.51
CA ASP A 65 12.29 5.88 -10.19
C ASP A 65 11.82 6.17 -8.76
N SER A 66 12.69 6.81 -7.97
CA SER A 66 12.45 7.22 -6.59
C SER A 66 11.19 8.07 -6.45
N ARG A 67 10.91 8.95 -7.43
CA ARG A 67 9.74 9.86 -7.39
C ARG A 67 8.42 9.12 -7.56
N HIS A 68 8.37 8.22 -8.54
CA HIS A 68 7.19 7.40 -8.78
C HIS A 68 6.96 6.40 -7.65
N ALA A 69 8.04 5.84 -7.10
CA ALA A 69 7.99 4.95 -5.95
C ALA A 69 7.41 5.64 -4.72
N GLN A 70 7.79 6.90 -4.47
CA GLN A 70 7.21 7.71 -3.39
C GLN A 70 5.68 7.78 -3.49
N TYR A 71 5.14 8.10 -4.67
CA TYR A 71 3.69 8.17 -4.86
C TYR A 71 3.02 6.81 -4.64
N GLY A 72 3.63 5.73 -5.14
CA GLY A 72 3.13 4.38 -4.91
C GLY A 72 3.13 4.01 -3.42
N MET A 73 4.16 4.39 -2.66
CA MET A 73 4.24 4.14 -1.23
C MET A 73 3.19 4.93 -0.44
N MET A 74 2.94 6.20 -0.80
CA MET A 74 1.85 6.99 -0.19
C MET A 74 0.48 6.39 -0.50
N LEU A 75 0.23 5.98 -1.74
CA LEU A 75 -1.01 5.28 -2.12
C LEU A 75 -1.17 3.99 -1.31
N SER A 76 -0.08 3.24 -1.14
CA SER A 76 -0.04 2.01 -0.34
C SER A 76 -0.40 2.27 1.12
N ALA A 77 0.12 3.34 1.72
CA ALA A 77 -0.22 3.73 3.08
C ALA A 77 -1.72 3.99 3.25
N VAL A 78 -2.32 4.72 2.31
CA VAL A 78 -3.77 4.98 2.29
C VAL A 78 -4.54 3.67 2.24
N LEU A 79 -4.21 2.78 1.30
CA LEU A 79 -4.88 1.48 1.15
C LEU A 79 -4.77 0.61 2.40
N LEU A 80 -3.59 0.57 3.04
CA LEU A 80 -3.37 -0.19 4.27
C LEU A 80 -4.15 0.38 5.45
N TRP A 81 -4.21 1.71 5.59
CA TRP A 81 -5.04 2.33 6.62
C TRP A 81 -6.53 2.20 6.34
N THR A 82 -6.95 2.16 5.08
CA THR A 82 -8.33 1.81 4.72
C THR A 82 -8.68 0.40 5.19
N ILE A 83 -7.78 -0.59 5.01
CA ILE A 83 -7.96 -1.94 5.57
C ILE A 83 -7.98 -1.90 7.10
N ALA A 84 -7.05 -1.18 7.73
CA ALA A 84 -6.98 -1.09 9.19
C ALA A 84 -8.27 -0.50 9.76
N GLY A 85 -8.80 0.58 9.15
CA GLY A 85 -10.05 1.22 9.52
C GLY A 85 -11.24 0.29 9.35
N ALA A 86 -11.35 -0.41 8.22
CA ALA A 86 -12.40 -1.40 8.01
C ALA A 86 -12.36 -2.53 9.06
N ASN A 87 -11.16 -3.01 9.37
CA ASN A 87 -10.97 -4.06 10.35
C ASN A 87 -11.31 -3.59 11.77
N TYR A 88 -10.89 -2.38 12.13
CA TYR A 88 -11.24 -1.72 13.38
C TYR A 88 -12.76 -1.58 13.55
N LEU A 89 -13.46 -1.11 12.51
CA LEU A 89 -14.91 -0.93 12.56
C LEU A 89 -15.66 -2.27 12.63
N THR A 90 -15.10 -3.34 12.09
CA THR A 90 -15.76 -4.65 12.04
C THR A 90 -15.49 -5.49 13.29
N LEU A 91 -14.24 -5.50 13.77
CA LEU A 91 -13.76 -6.43 14.79
C LEU A 91 -13.06 -5.73 15.96
N GLY A 92 -13.03 -4.39 15.98
CA GLY A 92 -12.29 -3.61 16.98
C GLY A 92 -10.77 -3.66 16.79
N ILE A 93 -10.04 -3.31 17.85
CA ILE A 93 -8.57 -3.39 17.86
C ILE A 93 -8.15 -4.87 17.91
N ASN A 94 -7.51 -5.34 16.85
CA ASN A 94 -6.94 -6.68 16.77
C ASN A 94 -5.57 -6.64 16.08
N ALA A 95 -4.90 -7.79 16.05
CA ALA A 95 -3.56 -7.91 15.46
C ALA A 95 -3.50 -7.44 13.99
N ASN A 96 -4.53 -7.70 13.19
CA ASN A 96 -4.57 -7.28 11.78
C ASN A 96 -4.73 -5.76 11.64
N THR A 97 -5.57 -5.14 12.48
CA THR A 97 -5.72 -3.69 12.54
C THR A 97 -4.38 -3.02 12.87
N LEU A 98 -3.68 -3.50 13.89
CA LEU A 98 -2.37 -2.98 14.28
C LEU A 98 -1.32 -3.22 13.19
N PHE A 99 -1.27 -4.42 12.62
CA PHE A 99 -0.33 -4.77 11.56
C PHE A 99 -0.52 -3.90 10.31
N ALA A 100 -1.75 -3.74 9.83
CA ALA A 100 -2.05 -2.88 8.69
C ALA A 100 -1.74 -1.40 9.01
N GLY A 101 -2.07 -0.93 10.22
CA GLY A 101 -1.74 0.41 10.71
C GLY A 101 -0.24 0.71 10.71
N LEU A 102 0.56 -0.19 11.30
CA LEU A 102 2.02 -0.08 11.37
C LEU A 102 2.68 -0.21 10.00
N THR A 103 2.17 -1.08 9.14
CA THR A 103 2.67 -1.21 7.77
C THR A 103 2.36 0.04 6.95
N GLY A 104 1.21 0.68 7.18
CA GLY A 104 0.89 1.99 6.60
C GLY A 104 1.87 3.08 7.05
N LEU A 105 2.21 3.14 8.34
CA LEU A 105 3.24 4.05 8.86
C LEU A 105 4.62 3.79 8.23
N HIS A 106 5.01 2.51 8.11
CA HIS A 106 6.25 2.12 7.44
C HIS A 106 6.27 2.58 5.97
N ALA A 107 5.13 2.49 5.28
CA ALA A 107 5.01 2.97 3.91
C ALA A 107 5.18 4.49 3.81
N VAL A 108 4.64 5.26 4.74
CA VAL A 108 4.84 6.73 4.81
C VAL A 108 6.30 7.07 5.06
N TRP A 109 6.97 6.44 6.02
CA TRP A 109 8.40 6.70 6.27
C TRP A 109 9.25 6.38 5.04
N THR A 110 9.00 5.24 4.39
CA THR A 110 9.70 4.89 3.15
C THR A 110 9.42 5.90 2.04
N ALA A 111 8.20 6.46 1.95
CA ALA A 111 7.89 7.51 0.98
C ALA A 111 8.67 8.80 1.25
N ILE A 112 8.85 9.19 2.52
CA ILE A 112 9.66 10.35 2.92
C ILE A 112 11.12 10.15 2.50
N ASP A 113 11.68 8.97 2.75
CA ASP A 113 13.05 8.62 2.34
C ASP A 113 13.23 8.64 0.81
N LEU A 114 12.23 8.15 0.08
CA LEU A 114 12.20 8.17 -1.38
C LEU A 114 12.13 9.60 -1.92
N ARG A 115 11.35 10.49 -1.28
CA ARG A 115 11.27 11.90 -1.64
C ARG A 115 12.64 12.57 -1.51
N ALA A 116 13.31 12.38 -0.36
CA ALA A 116 14.62 12.97 -0.11
C ALA A 116 15.66 12.53 -1.16
N ARG A 117 15.59 11.27 -1.62
CA ARG A 117 16.44 10.80 -2.73
C ARG A 117 16.06 11.38 -4.08
N ALA A 118 14.77 11.45 -4.41
CA ALA A 118 14.32 12.04 -5.66
C ALA A 118 14.78 13.50 -5.78
N ASP A 119 14.77 14.26 -4.68
CA ASP A 119 15.28 15.63 -4.63
C ASP A 119 16.81 15.70 -4.81
N TRP A 120 17.57 14.70 -4.33
CA TRP A 120 19.02 14.60 -4.55
C TRP A 120 19.38 14.23 -5.99
N GLU A 121 18.67 13.27 -6.59
CA GLU A 121 18.83 12.86 -7.98
C GLU A 121 18.57 14.04 -8.94
N GLN A 122 17.56 14.87 -8.67
CA GLN A 122 17.26 16.07 -9.45
C GLN A 122 18.34 17.16 -9.38
N ARG A 123 19.12 17.20 -8.29
CA ARG A 123 20.20 18.18 -8.11
C ARG A 123 21.51 17.78 -8.82
N GLY A 124 21.50 16.70 -9.60
CA GLY A 124 22.68 16.23 -10.33
C GLY A 124 23.66 15.44 -9.46
N GLY A 125 23.20 14.88 -8.34
CA GLY A 125 23.98 13.89 -7.60
C GLY A 125 24.11 12.61 -8.43
N ALA A 126 25.23 12.48 -9.13
CA ALA A 126 25.63 11.27 -9.87
C ALA A 126 27.09 10.94 -9.56
#